data_AF-A0AAN6F157-F1
#
_entry.id   AF-A0AAN6F157-F1
#
_cell.length_a   1.000
_cell.length_b   1.000
_cell.length_c   1.000
_cell.angle_alpha   90.00
_cell.angle_beta   90.00
_cell.angle_gamma   90.00
#
_symmetry.space_group_name_H-M   'P 1'
#
loop_
_entity.id
_entity.type
_entity.pdbx_description
1 polymer ?
#
loop_
_entity_poly.entity_id
_entity_poly.type
_entity_poly.pdbx_seq_one_letter_code
_entity_poly.pdbx_strand_id
1 'polypeptide(L)'
;MIPVDDDENPWKTTYPSLAVQTTRTSGAQALYHALLAQSAYHLANLKGAQHGAQERASAIRHYGIALHQLRQSLVEPSKDYTTVLAALYTIILAEHVFQGTASGWQGHIRGARAVVCNYLDQKPWGKSQEAYIVTQNFALSVLISGTVDDKFLVTRRADGVNELDGLLHDLMATPVFGYTIGGTPHILRALYQTRLLEARIKAKGDSNPAGPPDLDADMFGRVGEILQLSNLPLADKVDSYVEHREHSGVTVLPPMRNLTLLHLRLFNTAIISTSFASCFDVRLRRWLKTCSRSLRTPRPSVKCTTALCRCGQSSSQLQKLIHQRLKLWPGIVSTCP
;
A
#
# COMPACT_ATOMS: atom_id res chain seq x y z
N MET A 1 5.10 -4.22 2.11
CA MET A 1 6.16 -3.37 1.54
C MET A 1 7.16 -3.10 2.64
N ILE A 2 8.44 -2.91 2.33
CA ILE A 2 9.50 -2.83 3.35
C ILE A 2 10.17 -1.46 3.25
N PRO A 3 10.21 -0.65 4.33
CA PRO A 3 10.98 0.60 4.34
C PRO A 3 12.43 0.34 3.97
N VAL A 4 12.99 1.18 3.10
CA VAL A 4 14.42 1.13 2.79
C VAL A 4 15.15 1.80 3.95
N ASP A 5 16.05 1.04 4.58
CA ASP A 5 16.88 1.54 5.66
C ASP A 5 18.17 2.12 5.08
N ASP A 6 18.11 3.38 4.63
CA ASP A 6 19.23 4.18 4.14
C ASP A 6 19.20 5.59 4.76
N ASP A 7 20.10 6.46 4.31
CA ASP A 7 20.24 7.83 4.80
C ASP A 7 19.13 8.76 4.28
N GLU A 8 18.41 8.37 3.24
CA GLU A 8 17.29 9.15 2.71
C GLU A 8 15.94 8.78 3.33
N ASN A 9 15.89 7.73 4.16
CA ASN A 9 14.68 7.30 4.85
C ASN A 9 13.99 8.49 5.57
N PRO A 10 12.74 8.85 5.19
CA PRO A 10 12.01 9.99 5.74
C PRO A 10 11.83 9.91 7.25
N TRP A 11 11.78 8.71 7.81
CA TRP A 11 11.65 8.52 9.26
C TRP A 11 12.93 8.90 10.02
N LYS A 12 14.08 8.96 9.33
CA LYS A 12 15.35 9.46 9.87
C LYS A 12 15.62 10.92 9.50
N THR A 13 15.11 11.39 8.37
CA THR A 13 15.41 12.72 7.82
C THR A 13 14.21 13.66 7.91
N THR A 14 13.22 13.49 7.04
CA THR A 14 12.09 14.42 6.84
C THR A 14 11.21 14.56 8.08
N TYR A 15 10.78 13.48 8.72
CA TYR A 15 9.85 13.55 9.86
C TYR A 15 10.52 14.20 11.08
N PRO A 16 11.75 13.81 11.47
CA PRO A 16 12.49 14.51 12.52
C PRO A 16 12.73 15.99 12.19
N SER A 17 13.11 16.33 10.95
CA SER A 17 13.38 17.73 10.57
C SER A 17 12.12 18.60 10.63
N LEU A 18 10.98 18.07 10.18
CA LEU A 18 9.67 18.74 10.32
C LEU A 18 9.26 18.92 11.78
N ALA A 19 9.63 17.99 12.67
CA ALA A 19 9.25 18.04 14.08
C ALA A 19 10.04 19.09 14.89
N VAL A 20 11.29 19.37 14.51
CA VAL A 20 12.20 20.25 15.26
C VAL A 20 12.38 21.64 14.63
N GLN A 21 11.50 22.01 13.69
CA GLN A 21 11.57 23.32 13.02
C GLN A 21 11.63 24.49 14.01
N THR A 22 12.40 25.53 13.64
CA THR A 22 12.61 26.73 14.46
C THR A 22 11.28 27.43 14.80
N THR A 23 10.34 27.43 13.87
CA THR A 23 8.97 27.91 14.10
C THR A 23 8.10 26.76 14.58
N ARG A 24 7.76 26.75 15.87
CA ARG A 24 6.93 25.70 16.46
C ARG A 24 5.45 25.94 16.21
N THR A 25 4.97 25.57 15.01
CA THR A 25 3.54 25.45 14.74
C THR A 25 2.92 24.35 15.60
N SER A 26 1.61 24.40 15.81
CA SER A 26 0.86 23.33 16.50
C SER A 26 1.01 21.98 15.78
N GLY A 27 1.09 21.98 14.44
CA GLY A 27 1.35 20.79 13.64
C GLY A 27 2.74 20.19 13.88
N ALA A 28 3.79 21.03 13.91
CA ALA A 28 5.15 20.58 14.24
C ALA A 28 5.25 20.03 15.67
N GLN A 29 4.59 20.68 16.64
CA GLN A 29 4.53 20.19 18.02
C GLN A 29 3.76 18.86 18.14
N ALA A 30 2.65 18.72 17.40
CA ALA A 30 1.91 17.48 17.32
C ALA A 30 2.80 16.35 16.76
N LEU A 31 3.51 16.61 15.66
CA LEU A 31 4.43 15.66 15.05
C LEU A 31 5.56 15.26 16.01
N TYR A 32 6.19 16.23 16.67
CA TYR A 32 7.25 15.97 17.65
C TYR A 32 6.78 15.00 18.74
N HIS A 33 5.64 15.26 19.35
CA HIS A 33 5.10 14.39 20.37
C HIS A 33 4.59 13.05 19.82
N ALA A 34 4.11 13.00 18.58
CA ALA A 34 3.74 11.76 17.92
C ALA A 34 4.96 10.84 17.70
N LEU A 35 6.09 11.40 17.28
CA LEU A 35 7.35 10.66 17.10
C LEU A 35 7.87 10.11 18.44
N LEU A 36 7.79 10.91 19.51
CA LEU A 36 8.15 10.45 20.85
C LEU A 36 7.22 9.33 21.34
N ALA A 37 5.91 9.47 21.11
CA ALA A 37 4.95 8.43 21.46
C ALA A 37 5.23 7.12 20.71
N GLN A 38 5.44 7.20 19.39
CA GLN A 38 5.80 6.08 18.54
C GLN A 38 7.06 5.36 19.05
N SER A 39 8.12 6.13 19.32
CA SER A 39 9.40 5.60 19.80
C SER A 39 9.26 4.94 21.17
N ALA A 40 8.52 5.55 22.08
CA ALA A 40 8.27 5.02 23.41
C ALA A 40 7.41 3.74 23.37
N TYR A 41 6.37 3.67 22.53
CA TYR A 41 5.61 2.43 22.33
C TYR A 41 6.50 1.32 21.75
N HIS A 42 7.35 1.63 20.78
CA HIS A 42 8.29 0.68 20.21
C HIS A 42 9.24 0.11 21.28
N LEU A 43 9.85 0.99 22.09
CA LEU A 43 10.76 0.58 23.16
C LEU A 43 10.04 -0.24 24.24
N ALA A 44 8.81 0.13 24.60
CA ALA A 44 7.98 -0.64 25.51
C ALA A 44 7.72 -2.07 24.99
N ASN A 45 7.46 -2.22 23.68
CA ASN A 45 7.24 -3.52 23.06
C ASN A 45 8.50 -4.38 23.04
N LEU A 46 9.67 -3.78 22.78
CA LEU A 46 10.96 -4.48 22.82
C LEU A 46 11.32 -4.95 24.24
N LYS A 47 11.03 -4.14 25.26
CA LYS A 47 11.26 -4.48 26.67
C LYS A 47 10.25 -5.47 27.24
N GLY A 48 9.11 -5.64 26.57
CA GLY A 48 8.01 -6.49 27.04
C GLY A 48 7.21 -5.86 28.20
N ALA A 49 6.13 -6.54 28.60
CA ALA A 49 5.13 -5.98 29.52
C ALA A 49 5.68 -5.61 30.91
N GLN A 50 6.65 -6.37 31.44
CA GLN A 50 7.21 -6.15 32.77
C GLN A 50 8.19 -4.97 32.82
N HIS A 51 9.10 -4.89 31.85
CA HIS A 51 10.17 -3.88 31.84
C HIS A 51 9.84 -2.62 31.03
N GLY A 52 8.79 -2.66 30.20
CA GLY A 52 8.38 -1.54 29.33
C GLY A 52 7.29 -0.64 29.90
N ALA A 53 6.95 -0.77 31.19
CA ALA A 53 5.84 -0.03 31.79
C ALA A 53 6.06 1.50 31.79
N GLN A 54 7.29 1.94 32.07
CA GLN A 54 7.66 3.35 32.07
C GLN A 54 7.58 3.95 30.67
N GLU A 55 8.12 3.25 29.67
CA GLU A 55 8.05 3.67 28.27
C GLU A 55 6.60 3.72 27.78
N ARG A 56 5.77 2.75 28.17
CA ARG A 56 4.34 2.77 27.84
C ARG A 56 3.62 3.97 28.45
N ALA A 57 3.93 4.33 29.70
CA ALA A 57 3.39 5.54 30.33
C ALA A 57 3.86 6.82 29.63
N SER A 58 5.13 6.89 29.26
CA SER A 58 5.70 7.99 28.46
C SER A 58 5.01 8.10 27.10
N ALA A 59 4.77 6.96 26.43
CA ALA A 59 4.10 6.90 25.15
C ALA A 59 2.68 7.47 25.21
N ILE A 60 1.89 7.04 26.21
CA ILE A 60 0.52 7.55 26.45
C ILE A 60 0.53 9.07 26.69
N ARG A 61 1.47 9.56 27.51
CA ARG A 61 1.61 10.99 27.77
C ARG A 61 1.88 11.77 26.48
N HIS A 62 2.87 11.36 25.70
CA HIS A 62 3.22 12.06 24.46
C HIS A 62 2.12 11.94 23.40
N TYR A 63 1.46 10.79 23.32
CA TYR A 63 0.31 10.60 22.42
C TYR A 63 -0.83 11.57 22.76
N GLY A 64 -1.17 11.72 24.05
CA GLY A 64 -2.19 12.68 24.49
C GLY A 64 -1.83 14.14 24.15
N ILE A 65 -0.56 14.52 24.31
CA ILE A 65 -0.09 15.86 23.92
C ILE A 65 -0.17 16.04 22.39
N ALA A 66 0.25 15.03 21.62
CA ALA A 66 0.20 15.05 20.18
C ALA A 66 -1.24 15.26 19.65
N LEU A 67 -2.22 14.55 20.22
CA LEU A 67 -3.63 14.73 19.89
C LEU A 67 -4.15 16.14 20.21
N HIS A 68 -3.75 16.70 21.36
CA HIS A 68 -4.15 18.05 21.75
C HIS A 68 -3.65 19.11 20.75
N GLN A 69 -2.36 19.03 20.39
CA GLN A 69 -1.72 19.94 19.43
C GLN A 69 -2.29 19.77 18.01
N LEU A 70 -2.53 18.52 17.59
CA LEU A 70 -3.15 18.24 16.30
C LEU A 70 -4.56 18.83 16.23
N ARG A 71 -5.36 18.69 17.30
CA ARG A 71 -6.72 19.26 17.36
C ARG A 71 -6.69 20.77 17.13
N GLN A 72 -5.76 21.50 17.76
CA GLN A 72 -5.61 22.94 17.53
C GLN A 72 -5.31 23.25 16.06
N SER A 73 -4.42 22.48 15.45
CA SER A 73 -4.04 22.62 14.04
C SER A 73 -5.16 22.33 13.04
N LEU A 74 -6.14 21.50 13.43
CA LEU A 74 -7.30 21.16 12.61
C LEU A 74 -8.45 22.16 12.74
N VAL A 75 -8.60 22.81 13.92
CA VAL A 75 -9.64 23.81 14.19
C VAL A 75 -9.32 25.14 13.52
N GLU A 76 -8.05 25.51 13.48
CA GLU A 76 -7.54 26.63 12.71
C GLU A 76 -6.72 26.06 11.56
N PRO A 77 -7.31 25.85 10.35
CA PRO A 77 -6.58 25.30 9.22
C PRO A 77 -5.44 26.26 8.84
N SER A 78 -4.29 26.05 9.46
CA SER A 78 -3.08 26.75 9.13
C SER A 78 -2.68 26.35 7.71
N LYS A 79 -1.89 27.19 7.03
CA LYS A 79 -1.25 26.81 5.76
C LYS A 79 -0.24 25.65 5.91
N ASP A 80 -0.08 25.09 7.11
CA ASP A 80 0.89 24.07 7.46
C ASP A 80 0.36 22.65 7.19
N TYR A 81 0.00 22.41 5.92
CA TYR A 81 -0.43 21.11 5.44
C TYR A 81 0.58 20.00 5.80
N THR A 82 1.86 20.28 5.61
CA THR A 82 2.93 19.28 5.68
C THR A 82 3.11 18.73 7.09
N THR A 83 3.25 19.59 8.11
CA THR A 83 3.44 19.09 9.48
C THR A 83 2.14 18.50 10.04
N VAL A 84 0.98 19.05 9.67
CA VAL A 84 -0.32 18.51 10.10
C VAL A 84 -0.55 17.10 9.54
N LEU A 85 -0.31 16.89 8.25
CA LEU A 85 -0.44 15.56 7.66
C LEU A 85 0.59 14.58 8.23
N ALA A 86 1.84 15.02 8.41
CA ALA A 86 2.87 14.20 9.03
C ALA A 86 2.50 13.80 10.46
N ALA A 87 2.01 14.75 11.28
CA ALA A 87 1.56 14.49 12.65
C ALA A 87 0.40 13.51 12.66
N LEU A 88 -0.63 13.77 11.83
CA LEU A 88 -1.82 12.92 11.72
C LEU A 88 -1.46 11.49 11.35
N TYR A 89 -0.62 11.31 10.33
CA TYR A 89 -0.17 9.99 9.91
C TYR A 89 0.67 9.29 11.00
N THR A 90 1.57 10.01 11.65
CA THR A 90 2.42 9.46 12.74
C THR A 90 1.58 9.04 13.95
N ILE A 91 0.55 9.82 14.31
CA ILE A 91 -0.40 9.47 15.39
C ILE A 91 -1.16 8.18 15.07
N ILE A 92 -1.64 8.04 13.83
CA ILE A 92 -2.32 6.82 13.35
C ILE A 92 -1.39 5.61 13.48
N LEU A 93 -0.12 5.73 13.09
CA LEU A 93 0.85 4.66 13.24
C LEU A 93 1.11 4.35 14.72
N ALA A 94 1.35 5.38 15.55
CA ALA A 94 1.63 5.22 16.97
C ALA A 94 0.52 4.41 17.67
N GLU A 95 -0.74 4.70 17.37
CA GLU A 95 -1.89 4.00 17.93
C GLU A 95 -2.05 2.58 17.34
N HIS A 96 -2.14 2.44 16.02
CA HIS A 96 -2.59 1.18 15.44
C HIS A 96 -1.46 0.19 15.17
N VAL A 97 -0.24 0.68 14.93
CA VAL A 97 0.92 -0.16 14.63
C VAL A 97 1.73 -0.41 15.89
N PHE A 98 2.04 0.63 16.67
CA PHE A 98 2.97 0.51 17.81
C PHE A 98 2.28 0.22 19.14
N GLN A 99 1.17 0.89 19.45
CA GLN A 99 0.36 0.53 20.61
C GLN A 99 -0.43 -0.77 20.37
N GLY A 100 -0.72 -1.09 19.10
CA GLY A 100 -1.31 -2.37 18.68
C GLY A 100 -2.84 -2.40 18.77
N THR A 101 -3.51 -1.24 18.70
CA THR A 101 -4.98 -1.20 18.68
C THR A 101 -5.49 -1.47 17.26
N ALA A 102 -6.10 -2.63 17.04
CA ALA A 102 -6.62 -3.00 15.72
C ALA A 102 -7.99 -2.35 15.40
N SER A 103 -8.68 -1.77 16.37
CA SER A 103 -9.97 -1.10 16.17
C SER A 103 -9.78 0.37 15.78
N GLY A 104 -10.62 0.87 14.88
CA GLY A 104 -10.70 2.32 14.59
C GLY A 104 -9.75 2.85 13.52
N TRP A 105 -8.70 2.10 13.14
CA TRP A 105 -7.71 2.55 12.15
C TRP A 105 -8.33 3.00 10.83
N GLN A 106 -9.39 2.32 10.39
CA GLN A 106 -10.12 2.70 9.17
C GLN A 106 -10.76 4.07 9.29
N GLY A 107 -11.34 4.38 10.46
CA GLY A 107 -11.93 5.68 10.74
C GLY A 107 -10.87 6.79 10.71
N HIS A 108 -9.71 6.54 11.32
CA HIS A 108 -8.63 7.53 11.38
C HIS A 108 -8.00 7.78 10.00
N ILE A 109 -7.71 6.74 9.21
CA ILE A 109 -7.21 6.92 7.84
C ILE A 109 -8.25 7.64 6.98
N ARG A 110 -9.56 7.37 7.15
CA ARG A 110 -10.62 8.06 6.40
C ARG A 110 -10.70 9.54 6.77
N GLY A 111 -10.60 9.86 8.06
CA GLY A 111 -10.50 11.24 8.53
C GLY A 111 -9.29 11.96 7.93
N ALA A 112 -8.12 11.31 7.94
CA ALA A 112 -6.91 11.85 7.32
C ALA A 112 -7.04 12.05 5.81
N ARG A 113 -7.71 11.12 5.12
CA ARG A 113 -8.03 11.27 3.69
C ARG A 113 -8.89 12.50 3.45
N ALA A 114 -9.93 12.72 4.26
CA ALA A 114 -10.79 13.89 4.13
C ALA A 114 -10.02 15.21 4.32
N VAL A 115 -9.05 15.24 5.26
CA VAL A 115 -8.13 16.39 5.39
C VAL A 115 -7.36 16.61 4.09
N VAL A 116 -6.76 15.57 3.50
CA VAL A 116 -6.03 15.71 2.22
C VAL A 116 -6.96 16.17 1.08
N CYS A 117 -8.20 15.68 1.04
CA CYS A 117 -9.19 16.07 0.03
C CYS A 117 -9.48 17.58 0.04
N ASN A 118 -9.40 18.24 1.20
CA ASN A 118 -9.56 19.70 1.31
C ASN A 118 -8.41 20.49 0.67
N TYR A 119 -7.29 19.83 0.36
CA TYR A 119 -6.10 20.45 -0.22
C TYR A 119 -5.87 20.12 -1.70
N LEU A 120 -6.83 19.44 -2.35
CA LEU A 120 -6.64 18.95 -3.72
C LEU A 120 -6.39 20.05 -4.74
N ASP A 121 -7.09 21.18 -4.60
CA ASP A 121 -6.98 22.29 -5.55
C ASP A 121 -5.66 23.06 -5.36
N GLN A 122 -5.13 23.12 -4.13
CA GLN A 122 -3.88 23.85 -3.84
C GLN A 122 -2.63 23.02 -4.10
N LYS A 123 -2.76 21.68 -4.22
CA LYS A 123 -1.68 20.72 -4.49
C LYS A 123 -0.40 20.98 -3.68
N PRO A 124 -0.47 21.03 -2.34
CA PRO A 124 0.69 21.37 -1.51
C PRO A 124 1.88 20.42 -1.69
N TRP A 125 1.63 19.16 -2.04
CA TRP A 125 2.69 18.18 -2.38
C TRP A 125 3.52 18.56 -3.61
N GLY A 126 3.04 19.47 -4.47
CA GLY A 126 3.82 20.01 -5.59
C GLY A 126 4.70 21.20 -5.22
N LYS A 127 4.68 21.66 -3.96
CA LYS A 127 5.34 22.91 -3.54
C LYS A 127 6.65 22.71 -2.78
N SER A 128 6.86 21.57 -2.13
CA SER A 128 8.11 21.26 -1.45
C SER A 128 8.37 19.75 -1.43
N GLN A 129 9.64 19.37 -1.25
CA GLN A 129 10.05 17.98 -1.20
C GLN A 129 9.47 17.27 0.04
N GLU A 130 9.41 17.95 1.18
CA GLU A 130 8.85 17.40 2.42
C GLU A 130 7.35 17.16 2.28
N ALA A 131 6.63 18.10 1.67
CA ALA A 131 5.20 17.96 1.38
C ALA A 131 4.96 16.76 0.46
N TYR A 132 5.79 16.61 -0.58
CA TYR A 132 5.75 15.46 -1.47
C TYR A 132 5.95 14.14 -0.72
N ILE A 133 7.03 14.02 0.06
CA ILE A 133 7.40 12.81 0.80
C ILE A 133 6.32 12.40 1.80
N VAL A 134 5.82 13.35 2.60
CA VAL A 134 4.77 13.08 3.60
C VAL A 134 3.48 12.63 2.92
N THR A 135 3.08 13.31 1.85
CA THR A 135 1.85 12.99 1.11
C THR A 135 1.94 11.61 0.46
N GLN A 136 3.10 11.28 -0.10
CA GLN A 136 3.37 9.98 -0.67
C GLN A 136 3.30 8.85 0.37
N ASN A 137 3.94 9.01 1.52
CA ASN A 137 3.90 7.99 2.59
C ASN A 137 2.47 7.77 3.09
N PHE A 138 1.70 8.84 3.20
CA PHE A 138 0.27 8.76 3.53
C PHE A 138 -0.53 8.05 2.43
N ALA A 139 -0.39 8.47 1.17
CA ALA A 139 -1.10 7.90 0.03
C ALA A 139 -0.81 6.40 -0.12
N LEU A 140 0.44 6.01 0.10
CA LEU A 140 0.85 4.61 0.14
C LEU A 140 0.07 3.82 1.21
N SER A 141 -0.07 4.39 2.39
CA SER A 141 -0.82 3.75 3.48
C SER A 141 -2.30 3.63 3.14
N VAL A 142 -2.91 4.65 2.51
CA VAL A 142 -4.29 4.58 2.01
C VAL A 142 -4.46 3.44 1.00
N LEU A 143 -3.51 3.28 0.06
CA LEU A 143 -3.54 2.19 -0.92
C LEU A 143 -3.45 0.82 -0.26
N ILE A 144 -2.51 0.63 0.68
CA ILE A 144 -2.35 -0.62 1.42
C ILE A 144 -3.61 -0.91 2.25
N SER A 145 -4.14 0.09 2.95
CA SER A 145 -5.39 0.00 3.70
C SER A 145 -6.57 -0.44 2.84
N GLY A 146 -6.66 0.07 1.61
CA GLY A 146 -7.67 -0.33 0.62
C GLY A 146 -7.55 -1.80 0.16
N THR A 147 -6.45 -2.49 0.47
CA THR A 147 -6.33 -3.94 0.17
C THR A 147 -7.10 -4.82 1.15
N VAL A 148 -7.41 -4.29 2.34
CA VAL A 148 -8.09 -5.01 3.42
C VAL A 148 -9.61 -4.76 3.38
N ASP A 149 -10.04 -3.61 2.88
CA ASP A 149 -11.46 -3.25 2.74
C ASP A 149 -11.73 -2.38 1.51
N ASP A 150 -12.59 -2.85 0.61
CA ASP A 150 -12.88 -2.21 -0.66
C ASP A 150 -13.75 -0.94 -0.50
N LYS A 151 -14.41 -0.77 0.65
CA LYS A 151 -15.19 0.45 0.98
C LYS A 151 -14.30 1.69 1.13
N PHE A 152 -12.98 1.49 1.22
CA PHE A 152 -12.01 2.53 1.54
C PHE A 152 -11.67 3.45 0.37
N LEU A 153 -11.71 2.91 -0.85
CA LEU A 153 -11.30 3.64 -2.06
C LEU A 153 -12.47 4.35 -2.74
N VAL A 154 -13.72 3.99 -2.41
CA VAL A 154 -14.92 4.52 -3.05
C VAL A 154 -15.54 5.64 -2.21
N THR A 155 -15.03 6.86 -2.36
CA THR A 155 -15.83 8.09 -2.15
C THR A 155 -15.95 8.75 -3.52
N ARG A 156 -17.08 8.50 -4.18
CA ARG A 156 -17.35 9.01 -5.52
C ARG A 156 -17.82 10.47 -5.39
N ARG A 157 -17.13 11.43 -6.03
CA ARG A 157 -17.74 12.75 -6.29
C ARG A 157 -18.86 12.59 -7.31
N ALA A 158 -19.77 13.57 -7.35
CA ALA A 158 -20.91 13.59 -8.29
C ALA A 158 -20.47 13.58 -9.77
N ASP A 159 -19.20 13.88 -10.07
CA ASP A 159 -18.58 13.91 -11.40
C ASP A 159 -17.91 12.58 -11.82
N GLY A 160 -17.91 11.55 -10.97
CA GLY A 160 -17.42 10.21 -11.30
C GLY A 160 -15.90 10.03 -11.24
N VAL A 161 -15.11 11.05 -10.92
CA VAL A 161 -13.66 10.94 -10.70
C VAL A 161 -13.39 10.65 -9.21
N ASN A 162 -12.50 9.70 -8.92
CA ASN A 162 -12.12 9.43 -7.53
C ASN A 162 -11.21 10.57 -7.04
N GLU A 163 -11.51 11.14 -5.88
CA GLU A 163 -10.73 12.26 -5.30
C GLU A 163 -9.23 11.96 -5.17
N LEU A 164 -8.86 10.69 -5.09
CA LEU A 164 -7.48 10.23 -4.97
C LEU A 164 -6.79 10.00 -6.33
N ASP A 165 -7.53 9.94 -7.45
CA ASP A 165 -6.96 9.66 -8.78
C ASP A 165 -5.93 10.73 -9.19
N GLY A 166 -6.32 12.00 -9.08
CA GLY A 166 -5.44 13.14 -9.41
C GLY A 166 -4.23 13.20 -8.48
N LEU A 167 -4.43 12.94 -7.19
CA LEU A 167 -3.32 12.89 -6.22
C LEU A 167 -2.33 11.77 -6.57
N LEU A 168 -2.83 10.55 -6.79
CA LEU A 168 -1.97 9.42 -7.11
C LEU A 168 -1.24 9.63 -8.43
N HIS A 169 -1.92 10.19 -9.43
CA HIS A 169 -1.28 10.55 -10.69
C HIS A 169 -0.11 11.51 -10.49
N ASP A 170 -0.31 12.60 -9.74
CA ASP A 170 0.73 13.57 -9.44
C ASP A 170 1.91 12.94 -8.67
N LEU A 171 1.61 12.13 -7.66
CA LEU A 171 2.64 11.51 -6.83
C LEU A 171 3.42 10.43 -7.58
N MET A 172 2.77 9.68 -8.48
CA MET A 172 3.36 8.62 -9.31
C MET A 172 4.10 9.12 -10.56
N ALA A 173 4.09 10.44 -10.82
CA ALA A 173 4.86 11.03 -11.90
C ALA A 173 6.37 10.98 -11.68
N THR A 174 6.81 10.85 -10.42
CA THR A 174 8.22 10.67 -10.09
C THR A 174 8.62 9.18 -10.18
N PRO A 175 9.86 8.88 -10.58
CA PRO A 175 10.32 7.51 -10.78
C PRO A 175 10.50 6.73 -9.47
N VAL A 176 10.79 7.43 -8.36
CA VAL A 176 10.90 6.87 -7.01
C VAL A 176 9.60 7.19 -6.27
N PHE A 177 8.81 6.16 -5.96
CA PHE A 177 7.60 6.31 -5.16
C PHE A 177 7.71 5.56 -3.84
N GLY A 178 7.83 6.34 -2.76
CA GLY A 178 7.96 5.89 -1.39
C GLY A 178 9.33 5.27 -1.15
N TYR A 179 9.82 5.41 0.07
CA TYR A 179 11.05 4.76 0.52
C TYR A 179 10.77 3.31 0.90
N THR A 180 10.10 2.58 0.02
CA THR A 180 9.70 1.19 0.28
C THR A 180 9.97 0.28 -0.91
N ILE A 181 10.65 -0.84 -0.64
CA ILE A 181 10.82 -1.90 -1.63
C ILE A 181 9.44 -2.51 -1.91
N GLY A 182 9.09 -2.57 -3.20
CA GLY A 182 7.75 -2.98 -3.66
C GLY A 182 6.76 -1.85 -3.86
N GLY A 183 7.17 -0.58 -3.71
CA GLY A 183 6.31 0.60 -3.84
C GLY A 183 6.40 1.34 -5.16
N THR A 184 6.97 0.73 -6.21
CA THR A 184 7.19 1.44 -7.48
C THR A 184 5.87 1.99 -8.07
N PRO A 185 5.89 3.14 -8.79
CA PRO A 185 4.68 3.77 -9.32
C PRO A 185 3.73 2.83 -10.07
N HIS A 186 4.27 1.98 -10.95
CA HIS A 186 3.44 1.07 -11.74
C HIS A 186 2.82 -0.07 -10.92
N ILE A 187 3.52 -0.60 -9.92
CA ILE A 187 2.98 -1.59 -8.97
C ILE A 187 1.82 -0.97 -8.19
N LEU A 188 1.99 0.24 -7.67
CA LEU A 188 0.93 0.93 -6.94
C LEU A 188 -0.25 1.33 -7.84
N ARG A 189 0.03 1.74 -9.08
CA ARG A 189 -1.00 2.00 -10.09
C ARG A 189 -1.78 0.74 -10.43
N ALA A 190 -1.10 -0.39 -10.64
CA ALA A 190 -1.74 -1.67 -10.87
C ALA A 190 -2.61 -2.06 -9.68
N LEU A 191 -2.07 -1.99 -8.44
CA LEU A 191 -2.83 -2.27 -7.22
C LEU A 191 -4.09 -1.40 -7.12
N TYR A 192 -3.95 -0.11 -7.37
CA TYR A 192 -5.05 0.83 -7.30
C TYR A 192 -6.13 0.55 -8.35
N GLN A 193 -5.74 0.35 -9.61
CA GLN A 193 -6.66 0.01 -10.70
C GLN A 193 -7.38 -1.31 -10.45
N THR A 194 -6.69 -2.32 -9.92
CA THR A 194 -7.30 -3.59 -9.49
C THR A 194 -8.42 -3.36 -8.49
N ARG A 195 -8.25 -2.44 -7.53
CA ARG A 195 -9.27 -2.16 -6.53
C ARG A 195 -10.45 -1.37 -7.07
N LEU A 196 -10.23 -0.43 -7.97
CA LEU A 196 -11.32 0.24 -8.68
C LEU A 196 -12.16 -0.77 -9.47
N LEU A 197 -11.49 -1.71 -10.15
CA LEU A 197 -12.17 -2.77 -10.90
C LEU A 197 -12.97 -3.69 -9.96
N GLU A 198 -12.38 -4.11 -8.84
CA GLU A 198 -13.07 -4.91 -7.81
C GLU A 198 -14.36 -4.24 -7.31
N ALA A 199 -14.28 -2.96 -6.95
CA ALA A 199 -15.43 -2.21 -6.47
C ALA A 199 -16.52 -2.10 -7.55
N ARG A 200 -16.13 -1.89 -8.81
CA ARG A 200 -17.06 -1.82 -9.94
C ARG A 200 -17.73 -3.17 -10.24
N ILE A 201 -16.96 -4.27 -10.18
CA ILE A 201 -17.49 -5.64 -10.34
C ILE A 201 -18.52 -5.93 -9.24
N LYS A 202 -18.23 -5.58 -7.98
CA LYS A 202 -19.16 -5.78 -6.86
C LYS A 202 -20.45 -4.98 -7.02
N ALA A 203 -20.33 -3.69 -7.35
CA ALA A 203 -21.49 -2.83 -7.57
C ALA A 203 -22.42 -3.35 -8.68
N LYS A 204 -21.87 -4.02 -9.70
CA LYS A 204 -22.64 -4.68 -10.77
C LYS A 204 -23.17 -6.05 -10.34
N GLY A 205 -22.37 -6.83 -9.60
CA GLY A 205 -22.69 -8.18 -9.14
C GLY A 205 -23.80 -8.27 -8.09
N ASP A 206 -24.01 -7.22 -7.29
CA ASP A 206 -25.18 -7.11 -6.38
C ASP A 206 -26.52 -7.16 -7.13
N SER A 207 -26.52 -6.99 -8.46
CA SER A 207 -27.70 -7.10 -9.32
C SER A 207 -28.03 -8.55 -9.72
N ASN A 208 -27.10 -9.50 -9.58
CA ASN A 208 -27.33 -10.92 -9.93
C ASN A 208 -26.40 -11.87 -9.12
N PRO A 209 -26.77 -12.26 -7.89
CA PRO A 209 -25.88 -12.99 -6.96
C PRO A 209 -25.60 -14.46 -7.31
N ALA A 210 -26.25 -15.01 -8.35
CA ALA A 210 -26.16 -16.44 -8.69
C ALA A 210 -25.32 -16.75 -9.95
N GLY A 211 -24.89 -15.73 -10.70
CA GLY A 211 -24.13 -15.88 -11.95
C GLY A 211 -22.66 -15.46 -11.84
N PRO A 212 -21.77 -15.91 -12.75
CA PRO A 212 -20.45 -15.31 -12.90
C PRO A 212 -20.61 -13.81 -13.19
N PRO A 213 -19.72 -12.94 -12.68
CA PRO A 213 -19.81 -11.51 -12.92
C PRO A 213 -19.71 -11.24 -14.42
N ASP A 214 -20.74 -10.58 -14.98
CA ASP A 214 -20.77 -10.17 -16.38
C ASP A 214 -19.84 -8.96 -16.58
N LEU A 215 -18.62 -9.24 -17.04
CA LEU A 215 -17.60 -8.22 -17.33
C LEU A 215 -17.91 -7.57 -18.68
N ASP A 216 -18.09 -6.25 -18.67
CA ASP A 216 -18.24 -5.49 -19.93
C ASP A 216 -16.89 -5.21 -20.61
N ALA A 217 -16.94 -4.72 -21.85
CA ALA A 217 -15.75 -4.42 -22.64
C ALA A 217 -14.79 -3.42 -21.95
N ASP A 218 -15.33 -2.46 -21.18
CA ASP A 218 -14.52 -1.51 -20.41
C ASP A 218 -13.78 -2.21 -19.26
N MET A 219 -14.46 -3.10 -18.52
CA MET A 219 -13.83 -3.91 -17.48
C MET A 219 -12.71 -4.79 -18.05
N PHE A 220 -12.90 -5.41 -19.21
CA PHE A 220 -11.84 -6.17 -19.89
C PHE A 220 -10.66 -5.28 -20.32
N GLY A 221 -10.93 -4.08 -20.82
CA GLY A 221 -9.89 -3.08 -21.11
C GLY A 221 -9.02 -2.78 -19.89
N ARG A 222 -9.65 -2.52 -18.74
CA ARG A 222 -8.96 -2.27 -17.47
C ARG A 222 -8.13 -3.45 -16.98
N VAL A 223 -8.62 -4.69 -17.14
CA VAL A 223 -7.81 -5.89 -16.86
C VAL A 223 -6.55 -5.92 -17.73
N GLY A 224 -6.69 -5.58 -19.01
CA GLY A 224 -5.56 -5.47 -19.93
C GLY A 224 -4.51 -4.46 -19.46
N GLU A 225 -4.94 -3.27 -19.07
CA GLU A 225 -4.06 -2.21 -18.54
C GLU A 225 -3.35 -2.63 -17.25
N ILE A 226 -4.07 -3.25 -16.31
CA ILE A 226 -3.49 -3.78 -15.06
C ILE A 226 -2.40 -4.81 -15.38
N LEU A 227 -2.68 -5.74 -16.29
CA LEU A 227 -1.71 -6.76 -16.70
C LEU A 227 -0.50 -6.15 -17.39
N GLN A 228 -0.67 -5.13 -18.23
CA GLN A 228 0.44 -4.41 -18.84
C GLN A 228 1.33 -3.74 -17.80
N LEU A 229 0.73 -3.02 -16.83
CA LEU A 229 1.46 -2.39 -15.73
C LEU A 229 2.23 -3.42 -14.90
N SER A 230 1.62 -4.57 -14.60
CA SER A 230 2.28 -5.67 -13.88
C SER A 230 3.32 -6.43 -14.71
N ASN A 231 3.39 -6.23 -16.03
CA ASN A 231 4.37 -6.90 -16.90
C ASN A 231 5.60 -6.05 -17.19
N LEU A 232 5.68 -4.81 -16.70
CA LEU A 232 6.84 -3.95 -16.90
C LEU A 232 8.12 -4.60 -16.32
N PRO A 233 9.27 -4.49 -17.00
CA PRO A 233 10.54 -5.01 -16.50
C PRO A 233 10.87 -4.45 -15.11
N LEU A 234 11.22 -5.34 -14.19
CA LEU A 234 11.64 -4.97 -12.84
C LEU A 234 13.15 -4.69 -12.76
N ALA A 235 13.93 -5.04 -13.79
CA ALA A 235 15.38 -4.91 -13.81
C ALA A 235 15.80 -3.43 -13.64
N ASP A 236 15.27 -2.54 -14.47
CA ASP A 236 15.53 -1.10 -14.42
C ASP A 236 15.15 -0.48 -13.07
N LYS A 237 14.22 -1.10 -12.33
CA LYS A 237 13.83 -0.65 -10.98
C LYS A 237 14.81 -1.15 -9.93
N VAL A 238 15.29 -2.38 -10.06
CA VAL A 238 16.39 -2.88 -9.23
C VAL A 238 17.61 -1.98 -9.44
N ASP A 239 17.93 -1.62 -10.68
CA ASP A 239 19.03 -0.71 -11.00
C ASP A 239 18.80 0.67 -10.38
N SER A 240 17.61 1.26 -10.52
CA SER A 240 17.30 2.53 -9.86
C SER A 240 17.45 2.47 -8.32
N TYR A 241 17.07 1.37 -7.66
CA TYR A 241 17.30 1.20 -6.21
C TYR A 241 18.77 1.01 -5.86
N VAL A 242 19.53 0.31 -6.71
CA VAL A 242 20.96 0.07 -6.54
C VAL A 242 21.73 1.37 -6.71
N GLU A 243 21.50 2.07 -7.83
CA GLU A 243 22.07 3.39 -8.13
C GLU A 243 21.77 4.36 -7.00
N HIS A 244 20.53 4.44 -6.54
CA HIS A 244 20.16 5.33 -5.44
C HIS A 244 20.98 5.07 -4.17
N ARG A 245 21.18 3.79 -3.79
CA ARG A 245 22.01 3.43 -2.64
C ARG A 245 23.50 3.70 -2.85
N GLU A 246 24.01 3.50 -4.06
CA GLU A 246 25.39 3.80 -4.40
C GLU A 246 25.67 5.32 -4.34
N HIS A 247 24.70 6.15 -4.74
CA HIS A 247 24.78 7.61 -4.58
C HIS A 247 24.81 8.04 -3.10
N SER A 248 24.17 7.28 -2.20
CA SER A 248 24.29 7.48 -0.75
C SER A 248 25.59 6.93 -0.16
N GLY A 249 26.55 6.50 -0.98
CA GLY A 249 27.85 5.99 -0.52
C GLY A 249 27.79 4.54 0.02
N VAL A 250 26.67 3.83 -0.17
CA VAL A 250 26.51 2.45 0.27
C VAL A 250 26.89 1.50 -0.86
N THR A 251 27.94 0.70 -0.67
CA THR A 251 28.30 -0.35 -1.63
C THR A 251 27.23 -1.44 -1.65
N VAL A 252 26.54 -1.60 -2.78
CA VAL A 252 25.49 -2.62 -2.92
C VAL A 252 26.09 -3.96 -3.31
N LEU A 253 26.07 -4.92 -2.40
CA LEU A 253 26.57 -6.27 -2.67
C LEU A 253 25.60 -7.04 -3.60
N PRO A 254 26.09 -7.97 -4.45
CA PRO A 254 25.24 -8.78 -5.32
C PRO A 254 24.06 -9.50 -4.64
N PRO A 255 24.18 -10.00 -3.38
CA PRO A 255 23.04 -10.57 -2.65
C PRO A 255 21.90 -9.58 -2.40
N MET A 256 22.19 -8.29 -2.18
CA MET A 256 21.16 -7.26 -1.98
C MET A 256 20.37 -7.02 -3.26
N ARG A 257 21.05 -6.97 -4.42
CA ARG A 257 20.40 -6.84 -5.73
C ARG A 257 19.40 -7.98 -5.97
N ASN A 258 19.78 -9.21 -5.64
CA ASN A 258 18.91 -10.39 -5.73
C ASN A 258 17.71 -10.31 -4.78
N LEU A 259 17.94 -9.86 -3.54
CA LEU A 259 16.88 -9.71 -2.55
C LEU A 259 15.85 -8.64 -2.98
N THR A 260 16.30 -7.50 -3.49
CA THR A 260 15.44 -6.44 -4.04
C THR A 260 14.60 -6.96 -5.20
N LEU A 261 15.21 -7.69 -6.13
CA LEU A 261 14.48 -8.32 -7.25
C LEU A 261 13.43 -9.32 -6.76
N LEU A 262 13.77 -10.15 -5.77
CA LEU A 262 12.85 -11.13 -5.20
C LEU A 262 11.65 -10.45 -4.53
N HIS A 263 11.88 -9.38 -3.76
CA HIS A 263 10.80 -8.60 -3.16
C HIS A 263 9.88 -7.98 -4.22
N LEU A 264 10.43 -7.35 -5.25
CA LEU A 264 9.64 -6.77 -6.34
C LEU A 264 8.80 -7.84 -7.05
N ARG A 265 9.38 -9.02 -7.31
CA ARG A 265 8.66 -10.15 -7.91
C ARG A 265 7.53 -10.66 -7.01
N LEU A 266 7.76 -10.77 -5.69
CA LEU A 266 6.75 -11.19 -4.73
C LEU A 266 5.56 -10.22 -4.72
N PHE A 267 5.80 -8.91 -4.64
CA PHE A 267 4.74 -7.91 -4.66
C PHE A 267 3.97 -7.89 -5.99
N ASN A 268 4.68 -7.94 -7.10
CA ASN A 268 4.07 -7.96 -8.42
C ASN A 268 3.19 -9.22 -8.61
N THR A 269 3.68 -10.38 -8.15
CA THR A 269 2.91 -11.64 -8.18
C THR A 269 1.65 -11.56 -7.31
N ALA A 270 1.73 -10.91 -6.15
CA ALA A 270 0.58 -10.73 -5.26
C ALA A 270 -0.52 -9.87 -5.89
N ILE A 271 -0.15 -8.80 -6.61
CA ILE A 271 -1.10 -7.94 -7.34
C ILE A 271 -1.75 -8.69 -8.48
N ILE A 272 -0.96 -9.39 -9.29
CA ILE A 272 -1.47 -10.23 -10.38
C ILE A 272 -2.48 -11.24 -9.81
N SER A 273 -2.08 -11.96 -8.76
CA SER A 273 -2.93 -12.98 -8.12
C SER A 273 -4.24 -12.40 -7.57
N THR A 274 -4.20 -11.19 -7.01
CA THR A 274 -5.37 -10.50 -6.48
C THR A 274 -6.29 -10.04 -7.62
N SER A 275 -5.73 -9.48 -8.69
CA SER A 275 -6.46 -9.06 -9.89
C SER A 275 -7.20 -10.23 -10.53
N PHE A 276 -6.52 -11.38 -10.66
CA PHE A 276 -7.14 -12.62 -11.13
C PHE A 276 -8.23 -13.14 -10.18
N ALA A 277 -7.97 -13.17 -8.87
CA ALA A 277 -8.95 -13.62 -7.86
C ALA A 277 -10.20 -12.73 -7.78
N SER A 278 -10.13 -11.52 -8.31
CA SER A 278 -11.21 -10.55 -8.34
C SER A 278 -12.00 -10.56 -9.64
N CYS A 279 -11.36 -10.91 -10.75
CA CYS A 279 -12.01 -10.99 -12.06
C CYS A 279 -12.55 -12.40 -12.39
N PHE A 280 -11.97 -13.47 -11.84
CA PHE A 280 -12.21 -14.85 -12.29
C PHE A 280 -12.76 -15.80 -11.20
N ASP A 281 -13.81 -15.36 -10.49
CA ASP A 281 -14.71 -16.18 -9.66
C ASP A 281 -14.22 -16.57 -8.22
N VAL A 282 -15.20 -16.59 -7.32
CA VAL A 282 -15.20 -17.04 -5.91
C VAL A 282 -14.61 -18.46 -5.76
N ARG A 283 -14.66 -19.29 -6.81
CA ARG A 283 -14.03 -20.62 -6.86
C ARG A 283 -12.51 -20.57 -6.80
N LEU A 284 -11.86 -19.58 -7.43
CA LEU A 284 -10.41 -19.40 -7.33
C LEU A 284 -10.02 -18.92 -5.92
N ARG A 285 -10.84 -18.09 -5.27
CA ARG A 285 -10.67 -17.71 -3.85
C ARG A 285 -10.83 -18.91 -2.91
N ARG A 286 -11.76 -19.82 -3.19
CA ARG A 286 -11.90 -21.11 -2.47
C ARG A 286 -10.69 -22.01 -2.72
N TRP A 287 -10.23 -22.11 -3.97
CA TRP A 287 -9.05 -22.89 -4.36
C TRP A 287 -7.75 -22.36 -3.73
N LEU A 288 -7.51 -21.04 -3.71
CA LEU A 288 -6.35 -20.42 -3.06
C LEU A 288 -6.39 -20.62 -1.53
N LYS A 289 -7.58 -20.54 -0.89
CA LYS A 289 -7.77 -20.89 0.53
C LYS A 289 -7.54 -22.38 0.81
N THR A 290 -7.89 -23.26 -0.12
CA THR A 290 -7.64 -24.71 -0.01
C THR A 290 -6.16 -25.04 -0.26
N CYS A 291 -5.49 -24.36 -1.20
CA CYS A 291 -4.06 -24.52 -1.47
C CYS A 291 -3.19 -24.00 -0.32
N SER A 292 -3.54 -22.86 0.30
CA SER A 292 -2.79 -22.36 1.47
C SER A 292 -2.93 -23.25 2.70
N ARG A 293 -4.02 -24.04 2.80
CA ARG A 293 -4.20 -25.09 3.80
C ARG A 293 -3.46 -26.38 3.44
N SER A 294 -3.39 -26.74 2.16
CA SER A 294 -2.68 -27.93 1.67
C SER A 294 -1.15 -27.79 1.68
N LEU A 295 -0.61 -26.57 1.64
CA LEU A 295 0.83 -26.31 1.80
C LEU A 295 1.35 -26.55 3.22
N ARG A 296 0.46 -26.89 4.17
CA ARG A 296 0.82 -27.36 5.52
C ARG A 296 0.89 -28.88 5.64
N THR A 297 0.64 -29.63 4.56
CA THR A 297 0.76 -31.09 4.55
C THR A 297 1.67 -31.55 3.41
N PRO A 298 2.39 -32.67 3.53
CA PRO A 298 3.56 -32.95 2.69
C PRO A 298 3.22 -33.50 1.29
N ARG A 299 1.94 -33.52 0.87
CA ARG A 299 1.54 -34.02 -0.47
C ARG A 299 0.40 -33.20 -1.09
N PRO A 300 0.57 -32.64 -2.30
CA PRO A 300 -0.52 -31.97 -3.01
C PRO A 300 -1.54 -32.99 -3.53
N SER A 301 -2.84 -32.73 -3.34
CA SER A 301 -3.91 -33.64 -3.81
C SER A 301 -4.35 -33.34 -5.25
N VAL A 302 -4.67 -34.41 -6.00
CA VAL A 302 -5.12 -34.44 -7.41
C VAL A 302 -6.32 -33.52 -7.71
N LYS A 303 -7.05 -33.05 -6.69
CA LYS A 303 -8.20 -32.15 -6.82
C LYS A 303 -7.85 -30.73 -7.26
N CYS A 304 -6.58 -30.30 -7.18
CA CYS A 304 -6.18 -28.95 -7.59
C CYS A 304 -6.15 -28.75 -9.10
N THR A 305 -5.88 -29.80 -9.89
CA THR A 305 -5.61 -29.70 -11.33
C THR A 305 -6.89 -29.61 -12.17
N THR A 306 -7.97 -30.28 -11.73
CA THR A 306 -9.23 -30.37 -12.51
C THR A 306 -10.05 -29.07 -12.49
N ALA A 307 -9.85 -28.19 -11.51
CA ALA A 307 -10.56 -26.92 -11.39
C ALA A 307 -10.06 -25.85 -12.39
N LEU A 308 -8.78 -25.90 -12.78
CA LEU A 308 -8.18 -24.96 -13.74
C LEU A 308 -8.76 -25.12 -15.15
N CYS A 309 -9.01 -26.36 -15.61
CA CYS A 309 -9.50 -26.62 -16.97
C CYS A 309 -10.93 -26.09 -17.22
N ARG A 310 -11.77 -25.95 -16.19
CA ARG A 310 -13.16 -25.47 -16.36
C ARG A 310 -13.30 -23.94 -16.37
N CYS A 311 -12.28 -23.20 -15.95
CA CYS A 311 -12.31 -21.73 -15.91
C CYS A 311 -11.89 -21.08 -17.26
N GLY A 312 -11.37 -21.88 -18.19
CA GLY A 312 -10.70 -21.40 -19.40
C GLY A 312 -11.58 -21.14 -20.63
N GLN A 313 -12.88 -20.87 -20.52
CA GLN A 313 -13.75 -20.70 -21.72
C GLN A 313 -13.95 -19.24 -22.19
N SER A 314 -13.21 -18.24 -21.69
CA SER A 314 -13.29 -16.87 -22.22
C SER A 314 -11.91 -16.27 -22.58
N SER A 315 -11.85 -15.70 -23.80
CA SER A 315 -10.73 -15.00 -24.47
C SER A 315 -9.43 -15.79 -24.72
N SER A 316 -9.19 -16.12 -26.00
CA SER A 316 -8.01 -16.86 -26.50
C SER A 316 -6.67 -16.13 -26.32
N GLN A 317 -6.68 -14.79 -26.19
CA GLN A 317 -5.48 -14.00 -25.88
C GLN A 317 -5.09 -14.10 -24.40
N LEU A 318 -6.07 -14.14 -23.50
CA LEU A 318 -5.83 -14.28 -22.07
C LEU A 318 -5.36 -15.69 -21.71
N GLN A 319 -5.91 -16.71 -22.38
CA GLN A 319 -5.40 -18.09 -22.29
C GLN A 319 -3.92 -18.19 -22.66
N LYS A 320 -3.50 -17.54 -23.75
CA LYS A 320 -2.08 -17.54 -24.18
C LYS A 320 -1.16 -16.90 -23.15
N LEU A 321 -1.58 -15.78 -22.54
CA LEU A 321 -0.86 -15.08 -21.47
C LEU A 321 -0.75 -15.92 -20.18
N ILE A 322 -1.84 -16.57 -19.77
CA ILE A 322 -1.86 -17.46 -18.60
C ILE A 322 -0.97 -18.69 -18.85
N HIS A 323 -1.06 -19.29 -20.04
CA HIS A 323 -0.31 -20.50 -20.39
C HIS A 323 1.20 -20.23 -20.57
N GLN A 324 1.59 -19.07 -21.10
CA GLN A 324 3.00 -18.64 -21.13
C GLN A 324 3.59 -18.42 -19.74
N ARG A 325 2.81 -17.89 -18.78
CA ARG A 325 3.27 -17.62 -17.42
C ARG A 325 3.32 -18.87 -16.54
N LEU A 326 2.40 -19.83 -16.70
CA LEU A 326 2.45 -21.11 -15.99
C LEU A 326 3.66 -21.97 -16.37
N LYS A 327 4.20 -21.81 -17.60
CA LYS A 327 5.46 -22.43 -18.03
C LYS A 327 6.71 -21.86 -17.34
N LEU A 328 6.62 -20.67 -16.73
CA LEU A 328 7.73 -20.04 -16.00
C LEU A 328 7.85 -20.50 -14.53
N TRP A 329 6.99 -21.42 -14.09
CA TRP A 329 7.08 -22.06 -12.77
C TRP A 329 7.50 -23.53 -12.94
N PRO A 330 8.79 -23.87 -12.75
CA PRO A 330 9.23 -25.26 -12.82
C PRO A 330 8.66 -26.01 -11.61
N GLY A 331 7.73 -26.93 -11.87
CA GLY A 331 7.09 -27.79 -10.85
C GLY A 331 5.57 -27.96 -10.97
N ILE A 332 4.87 -27.19 -11.82
CA ILE A 332 3.40 -27.33 -12.00
C ILE A 332 3.01 -27.95 -13.35
N VAL A 333 3.91 -27.94 -14.34
CA VAL A 333 3.60 -28.44 -15.69
C VAL A 333 4.16 -29.85 -15.90
N SER A 334 3.66 -30.81 -15.13
CA SER A 334 3.79 -32.22 -15.51
C SER A 334 2.56 -32.98 -15.02
N THR A 335 1.41 -32.72 -15.64
CA THR A 335 0.33 -33.68 -15.92
C THR A 335 -0.92 -32.91 -16.34
N CYS A 336 -1.14 -32.81 -17.64
CA CYS A 336 -2.47 -32.84 -18.27
C CYS A 336 -2.22 -33.14 -19.76
N PRO A 337 -2.82 -34.20 -20.34
CA PRO A 337 -2.85 -34.39 -21.80
C PRO A 337 -3.61 -33.27 -22.50
#